data_AF-A0AAW7HS65-F1
#
_entry.id   AF-A0AAW7HS65-F1
#
_cell.length_a   1.000
_cell.length_b   1.000
_cell.length_c   1.000
_cell.angle_alpha   90.00
_cell.angle_beta   90.00
_cell.angle_gamma   90.00
#
_symmetry.space_group_name_H-M   'P 1'
#
loop_
_entity.id
_entity.type
_entity.pdbx_description
1 polymer ?
#
loop_
_entity_poly.entity_id
_entity_poly.type
_entity_poly.pdbx_seq_one_letter_code
_entity_poly.pdbx_strand_id
1 'polypeptide(L)'
;MTSSIFWHDYETTGINPRCDRPLQVAGLRTDFDLNEIDEPISLYCRPSDDILPHPAACLVTGITPQLLAEQGLCEAEFMTRVHAQLAQPGTCGAGYNTLRFDDEVTRYSLYRNFFDPYAREWQGGNSRWDLIDIVRTAYALRPEGIEWPQQDGRTSLRLELLSKANGIDHGHAHEALSDVRATIALARLIRQKQPKLYDWLFQLRSKHKVMEQIRLLQPLVHISGRFSAARNYLGVVLPLAWHPRNRNALIVCDLHQETLPLLRESAEVLRQRLYTRHDELAEGELPVPLKLVQINRCPVVAPLSVLRPVDQQRLGLDLTLLQSRGEQLANQQAQWQEKLEHIYGKDEFAPSEDPEQQLYEGFIGDRDRRLCEQVRALEPAQLSHGQWMFDDPRLPELLFRYRARNFPETLTGEERQRWYGFCQQRLSEPQWGAPNTLGDFEKARQQAWEGADEAGRRVLEAWQLHARQLQERYSIG
;
A
#
# COMPACT_ATOMS: atom_id res chain seq x y z
N MET A 1 -6.16 -2.56 28.86
CA MET A 1 -5.40 -2.00 27.72
C MET A 1 -6.33 -1.02 27.01
N THR A 2 -5.90 0.23 26.87
CA THR A 2 -6.66 1.30 26.21
C THR A 2 -6.47 1.18 24.70
N SER A 3 -7.56 1.11 23.94
CA SER A 3 -7.48 1.11 22.47
C SER A 3 -6.88 2.43 21.96
N SER A 4 -6.03 2.35 20.94
CA SER A 4 -5.31 3.51 20.39
C SER A 4 -5.22 3.45 18.87
N ILE A 5 -4.89 4.59 18.26
CA ILE A 5 -4.55 4.67 16.83
C ILE A 5 -3.06 4.99 16.76
N PHE A 6 -2.30 4.20 16.00
CA PHE A 6 -0.92 4.52 15.66
C PHE A 6 -0.89 5.04 14.23
N TRP A 7 -0.72 6.36 14.10
CA TRP A 7 -0.61 7.05 12.83
C TRP A 7 0.83 6.96 12.34
N HIS A 8 1.04 6.56 11.09
CA HIS A 8 2.39 6.37 10.55
C HIS A 8 2.44 6.65 9.05
N ASP A 9 3.65 6.96 8.59
CA ASP A 9 3.98 7.28 7.21
C ASP A 9 5.44 6.91 6.94
N TYR A 10 5.73 6.38 5.74
CA TYR A 10 7.08 6.03 5.31
C TYR A 10 7.57 6.91 4.16
N GLU A 11 8.85 7.27 4.25
CA GLU A 11 9.63 7.65 3.08
C GLU A 11 10.45 6.45 2.60
N THR A 12 10.46 6.20 1.29
CA THR A 12 11.00 4.96 0.71
C THR A 12 11.96 5.24 -0.44
N THR A 13 12.67 4.20 -0.88
CA THR A 13 13.54 4.26 -2.06
C THR A 13 12.79 4.42 -3.38
N GLY A 14 11.46 4.24 -3.39
CA GLY A 14 10.63 4.22 -4.59
C GLY A 14 9.19 3.78 -4.30
N ILE A 15 8.41 3.58 -5.35
CA ILE A 15 6.94 3.40 -5.27
C ILE A 15 6.46 1.94 -5.36
N ASN A 16 7.37 0.97 -5.42
CA ASN A 16 7.06 -0.45 -5.50
C ASN A 16 7.43 -1.19 -4.20
N PRO A 17 6.49 -1.36 -3.25
CA PRO A 17 6.75 -1.99 -1.96
C PRO A 17 7.35 -3.41 -2.02
N ARG A 18 7.23 -4.08 -3.18
CA ARG A 18 7.76 -5.42 -3.42
C ARG A 18 9.28 -5.46 -3.39
N CYS A 19 9.95 -4.43 -3.92
CA CYS A 19 11.41 -4.37 -3.98
C CYS A 19 11.99 -3.15 -3.24
N ASP A 20 11.30 -2.01 -3.28
CA ASP A 20 11.70 -0.78 -2.59
C ASP A 20 11.78 -0.94 -1.07
N ARG A 21 12.63 -0.13 -0.45
CA ARG A 21 12.98 -0.19 0.97
C ARG A 21 12.52 1.06 1.71
N PRO A 22 12.18 0.93 3.00
CA PRO A 22 11.99 2.10 3.85
C PRO A 22 13.33 2.84 4.03
N LEU A 23 13.27 4.17 4.02
CA LEU A 23 14.37 5.07 4.36
C LEU A 23 14.08 5.83 5.66
N GLN A 24 12.81 6.17 5.89
CA GLN A 24 12.33 6.75 7.14
C GLN A 24 10.94 6.21 7.47
N VAL A 25 10.63 6.14 8.75
CA VAL A 25 9.24 6.07 9.24
C VAL A 25 9.07 7.09 10.34
N ALA A 26 7.94 7.80 10.30
CA ALA A 26 7.47 8.54 11.45
C ALA A 26 6.18 7.92 11.96
N GLY A 27 5.91 8.10 13.25
CA GLY A 27 4.63 7.70 13.80
C GLY A 27 4.29 8.38 15.10
N LEU A 28 2.99 8.46 15.38
CA LEU A 28 2.44 9.13 16.56
C LEU A 28 1.22 8.37 17.05
N ARG A 29 1.15 8.10 18.35
CA ARG A 29 0.01 7.41 18.95
C ARG A 29 -1.01 8.39 19.49
N THR A 30 -2.28 8.11 19.20
CA THR A 30 -3.41 8.82 19.81
C THR A 30 -4.39 7.87 20.48
N ASP A 31 -5.19 8.40 21.40
CA ASP A 31 -6.46 7.76 21.77
C ASP A 31 -7.48 7.83 20.60
N PHE A 32 -8.70 7.32 20.81
CA PHE A 32 -9.79 7.40 19.83
C PHE A 32 -10.45 8.78 19.74
N ASP A 33 -10.17 9.68 20.70
CA ASP A 33 -10.53 11.08 20.62
C ASP A 33 -9.53 11.91 19.82
N LEU A 34 -8.46 11.27 19.34
CA LEU A 34 -7.36 11.83 18.57
C LEU A 34 -6.44 12.71 19.40
N ASN A 35 -6.36 12.53 20.71
CA ASN A 35 -5.36 13.19 21.55
C ASN A 35 -4.06 12.39 21.52
N GLU A 36 -2.91 13.07 21.43
CA GLU A 36 -1.60 12.42 21.51
C GLU A 36 -1.40 11.81 22.89
N ILE A 37 -0.99 10.53 22.94
CA ILE A 37 -0.82 9.79 24.20
C ILE A 37 0.59 9.24 24.42
N ASP A 38 1.44 9.25 23.39
CA ASP A 38 2.86 8.88 23.46
C ASP A 38 3.71 9.90 22.68
N GLU A 39 5.02 9.88 22.92
CA GLU A 39 5.99 10.62 22.11
C GLU A 39 6.01 10.11 20.66
N PRO A 40 6.17 11.01 19.66
CA PRO A 40 6.34 10.60 18.28
C PRO A 40 7.65 9.82 18.10
N ILE A 41 7.64 8.87 17.16
CA ILE A 41 8.85 8.23 16.65
C ILE A 41 9.22 8.86 15.30
N SER A 42 10.52 8.96 15.03
CA SER A 42 11.09 9.23 13.72
C SER A 42 12.36 8.39 13.62
N LEU A 43 12.34 7.38 12.77
CA LEU A 43 13.45 6.44 12.62
C LEU A 43 13.93 6.46 11.17
N TYR A 44 15.24 6.41 10.97
CA TYR A 44 15.86 6.24 9.66
C TYR A 44 16.34 4.79 9.48
N CYS A 45 16.21 4.28 8.26
CA CYS A 45 16.69 2.95 7.87
C CYS A 45 17.79 3.10 6.82
N ARG A 46 18.99 2.62 7.15
CA ARG A 46 20.12 2.63 6.22
C ARG A 46 19.94 1.49 5.20
N PRO A 47 19.85 1.78 3.89
CA PRO A 47 19.80 0.73 2.88
C PRO A 47 21.12 -0.04 2.88
N SER A 48 21.01 -1.33 2.58
CA SER A 48 22.18 -2.17 2.31
C SER A 48 22.77 -1.85 0.95
N ASP A 49 24.03 -2.22 0.75
CA ASP A 49 24.81 -1.99 -0.46
C ASP A 49 24.16 -2.54 -1.75
N ASP A 50 23.25 -3.51 -1.66
CA ASP A 50 22.52 -4.09 -2.79
C ASP A 50 21.27 -3.29 -3.22
N ILE A 51 21.08 -2.10 -2.65
CA ILE A 51 19.88 -1.27 -2.84
C ILE A 51 20.27 0.15 -3.27
N LEU A 52 19.67 0.63 -4.35
CA LEU A 52 19.82 1.99 -4.82
C LEU A 52 18.42 2.61 -5.04
N PRO A 53 18.17 3.84 -4.55
CA PRO A 53 16.85 4.45 -4.68
C PRO A 53 16.57 4.97 -6.09
N HIS A 54 15.30 5.22 -6.38
CA HIS A 54 14.91 5.96 -7.56
C HIS A 54 15.20 7.47 -7.34
N PRO A 55 15.89 8.16 -8.26
CA PRO A 55 16.23 9.59 -8.12
C PRO A 55 15.03 10.51 -7.84
N ALA A 56 13.87 10.23 -8.43
CA ALA A 56 12.64 10.99 -8.13
C ALA A 56 12.19 10.82 -6.66
N ALA A 57 12.37 9.65 -6.06
CA ALA A 57 12.06 9.46 -4.63
C ALA A 57 13.07 10.23 -3.76
N CYS A 58 14.35 10.26 -4.13
CA CYS A 58 15.34 11.08 -3.45
C CYS A 58 14.95 12.57 -3.44
N LEU A 59 14.43 13.09 -4.56
CA LEU A 59 13.97 14.48 -4.65
C LEU A 59 12.75 14.77 -3.79
N VAL A 60 11.79 13.83 -3.73
CA VAL A 60 10.57 13.99 -2.92
C VAL A 60 10.92 13.96 -1.43
N THR A 61 11.72 12.99 -1.01
CA THR A 61 12.04 12.75 0.41
C THR A 61 13.10 13.72 0.95
N GLY A 62 14.00 14.20 0.09
CA GLY A 62 15.18 14.97 0.50
C GLY A 62 16.20 14.18 1.35
N ILE A 63 16.01 12.87 1.55
CA ILE A 63 16.87 12.04 2.40
C ILE A 63 18.18 11.75 1.66
N THR A 64 19.30 11.99 2.34
CA THR A 64 20.65 11.81 1.79
C THR A 64 21.34 10.56 2.36
N PRO A 65 22.29 9.93 1.62
CA PRO A 65 23.10 8.84 2.16
C PRO A 65 23.86 9.21 3.43
N GLN A 66 24.29 10.47 3.56
CA GLN A 66 25.02 10.97 4.73
C GLN A 66 24.14 10.96 5.98
N LEU A 67 22.90 11.46 5.87
CA LEU A 67 21.93 11.39 6.96
C LEU A 67 21.67 9.93 7.39
N LEU A 68 21.51 9.03 6.42
CA LEU A 68 21.29 7.60 6.68
C LEU A 68 22.52 6.91 7.28
N ALA A 69 23.73 7.36 6.96
CA ALA A 69 24.96 6.85 7.57
C ALA A 69 25.08 7.29 9.04
N GLU A 70 24.68 8.53 9.35
CA GLU A 70 24.75 9.11 10.70
C GLU A 70 23.63 8.63 11.64
N GLN A 71 22.40 8.54 11.13
CA GLN A 71 21.20 8.31 11.95
C GLN A 71 20.48 6.98 11.63
N GLY A 72 20.83 6.32 10.54
CA GLY A 72 20.13 5.13 10.06
C GLY A 72 20.47 3.86 10.84
N LEU A 73 19.42 3.12 11.19
CA LEU A 73 19.50 1.77 11.73
C LEU A 73 19.61 0.74 10.59
N CYS A 74 20.09 -0.47 10.87
CA CYS A 74 19.90 -1.58 9.93
C CYS A 74 18.41 -1.96 9.85
N GLU A 75 17.98 -2.58 8.75
CA GLU A 75 16.56 -2.90 8.51
C GLU A 75 15.98 -3.81 9.62
N ALA A 76 16.79 -4.72 10.16
CA ALA A 76 16.38 -5.61 11.26
C ALA A 76 16.00 -4.85 12.53
N GLU A 77 16.84 -3.92 12.97
CA GLU A 77 16.58 -3.10 14.16
C GLU A 77 15.45 -2.10 13.91
N PHE A 78 15.48 -1.45 12.74
CA PHE A 78 14.43 -0.54 12.30
C PHE A 78 13.05 -1.21 12.36
N MET A 79 12.91 -2.39 11.73
CA MET A 79 11.65 -3.12 11.70
C MET A 79 11.27 -3.70 13.06
N THR A 80 12.23 -4.01 13.94
CA THR A 80 11.93 -4.41 15.32
C THR A 80 11.24 -3.28 16.08
N ARG A 81 11.74 -2.05 15.97
CA ARG A 81 11.15 -0.87 16.63
C ARG A 81 9.78 -0.51 16.04
N VAL A 82 9.64 -0.57 14.73
CA VAL A 82 8.36 -0.36 14.03
C VAL A 82 7.32 -1.40 14.43
N HIS A 83 7.70 -2.69 14.40
CA HIS A 83 6.82 -3.78 14.79
C HIS A 83 6.35 -3.61 16.24
N ALA A 84 7.24 -3.22 17.15
CA ALA A 84 6.89 -2.99 18.55
C ALA A 84 5.78 -1.93 18.73
N GLN A 85 5.72 -0.91 17.87
CA GLN A 85 4.66 0.11 17.91
C GLN A 85 3.34 -0.39 17.31
N LEU A 86 3.41 -1.04 16.15
CA LEU A 86 2.23 -1.51 15.41
C LEU A 86 1.58 -2.76 16.04
N ALA A 87 2.35 -3.59 16.74
CA ALA A 87 1.88 -4.85 17.32
C ALA A 87 1.37 -4.72 18.76
N GLN A 88 1.42 -3.53 19.39
CA GLN A 88 0.85 -3.34 20.72
C GLN A 88 -0.65 -3.71 20.71
N PRO A 89 -1.16 -4.49 21.68
CA PRO A 89 -2.56 -4.93 21.65
C PRO A 89 -3.56 -3.77 21.69
N GLY A 90 -4.63 -3.86 20.90
CA GLY A 90 -5.65 -2.83 20.77
C GLY A 90 -5.24 -1.64 19.89
N THR A 91 -4.16 -1.76 19.11
CA THR A 91 -3.70 -0.73 18.18
C THR A 91 -4.45 -0.79 16.85
N CYS A 92 -4.96 0.35 16.40
CA CYS A 92 -5.37 0.56 15.02
C CYS A 92 -4.23 1.25 14.25
N GLY A 93 -3.52 0.55 13.37
CA GLY A 93 -2.56 1.19 12.47
C GLY A 93 -3.28 2.04 11.43
N ALA A 94 -2.94 3.32 11.30
CA ALA A 94 -3.57 4.23 10.34
C ALA A 94 -2.56 5.20 9.71
N GLY A 95 -2.97 5.85 8.63
CA GLY A 95 -2.17 6.80 7.87
C GLY A 95 -2.97 7.37 6.70
N TYR A 96 -2.29 7.99 5.75
CA TYR A 96 -2.89 8.55 4.54
C TYR A 96 -2.48 7.75 3.31
N ASN A 97 -3.39 6.95 2.75
CA ASN A 97 -3.14 5.98 1.68
C ASN A 97 -2.26 4.78 2.08
N THR A 98 -2.19 4.49 3.39
CA THR A 98 -1.36 3.44 3.99
C THR A 98 -1.73 2.02 3.53
N LEU A 99 -3.02 1.69 3.36
CA LEU A 99 -3.45 0.32 3.05
C LEU A 99 -2.97 -0.18 1.67
N ARG A 100 -2.60 0.74 0.78
CA ARG A 100 -2.15 0.46 -0.58
C ARG A 100 -0.65 0.63 -0.76
N PHE A 101 0.05 1.20 0.23
CA PHE A 101 1.47 1.51 0.14
C PHE A 101 2.23 1.15 1.42
N ASP A 102 2.16 1.96 2.47
CA ASP A 102 2.92 1.81 3.72
C ASP A 102 2.71 0.46 4.41
N ASP A 103 1.49 -0.07 4.38
CA ASP A 103 1.20 -1.40 4.91
C ASP A 103 1.85 -2.50 4.08
N GLU A 104 1.96 -2.32 2.76
CA GLU A 104 2.66 -3.26 1.88
C GLU A 104 4.18 -3.16 2.12
N VAL A 105 4.72 -1.94 2.29
CA VAL A 105 6.12 -1.73 2.69
C VAL A 105 6.39 -2.42 4.02
N THR A 106 5.49 -2.26 4.99
CA THR A 106 5.58 -2.92 6.31
C THR A 106 5.54 -4.43 6.15
N ARG A 107 4.60 -4.99 5.38
CA ARG A 107 4.48 -6.45 5.17
C ARG A 107 5.74 -7.05 4.54
N TYR A 108 6.23 -6.46 3.46
CA TYR A 108 7.45 -6.93 2.79
C TYR A 108 8.68 -6.77 3.69
N SER A 109 8.79 -5.67 4.44
CA SER A 109 9.90 -5.45 5.36
C SER A 109 9.86 -6.43 6.55
N LEU A 110 8.69 -6.69 7.14
CA LEU A 110 8.51 -7.71 8.18
C LEU A 110 8.86 -9.12 7.66
N TYR A 111 8.42 -9.45 6.45
CA TYR A 111 8.72 -10.73 5.79
C TYR A 111 10.24 -10.95 5.61
N ARG A 112 10.96 -9.94 5.08
CA ARG A 112 12.42 -10.00 4.92
C ARG A 112 13.19 -10.06 6.24
N ASN A 113 12.56 -9.62 7.33
CA ASN A 113 13.14 -9.58 8.67
C ASN A 113 12.49 -10.61 9.62
N PHE A 114 11.92 -11.70 9.08
CA PHE A 114 11.47 -12.88 9.83
C PHE A 114 10.34 -12.63 10.86
N PHE A 115 9.58 -11.54 10.71
CA PHE A 115 8.33 -11.32 11.42
C PHE A 115 7.15 -11.93 10.65
N ASP A 116 6.04 -12.24 11.35
CA ASP A 116 4.79 -12.52 10.66
C ASP A 116 4.27 -11.22 10.01
N PRO A 117 4.10 -11.18 8.67
CA PRO A 117 3.74 -9.93 7.97
C PRO A 117 2.34 -9.40 8.31
N TYR A 118 1.48 -10.25 8.87
CA TYR A 118 0.04 -9.99 9.01
C TYR A 118 -0.43 -9.94 10.46
N ALA A 119 0.25 -10.60 11.39
CA ALA A 119 -0.18 -10.73 12.79
C ALA A 119 -0.54 -9.39 13.44
N ARG A 120 0.30 -8.35 13.25
CA ARG A 120 0.07 -7.00 13.79
C ARG A 120 -1.25 -6.36 13.36
N GLU A 121 -1.87 -6.85 12.28
CA GLU A 121 -3.08 -6.29 11.69
C GLU A 121 -4.38 -6.78 12.34
N TRP A 122 -4.31 -7.82 13.19
CA TRP A 122 -5.49 -8.46 13.79
C TRP A 122 -5.28 -9.08 15.17
N GLN A 123 -4.06 -9.54 15.48
CA GLN A 123 -3.76 -10.18 16.76
C GLN A 123 -3.86 -9.16 17.91
N GLY A 124 -4.27 -9.61 19.10
CA GLY A 124 -4.40 -8.72 20.27
C GLY A 124 -5.52 -7.69 20.15
N GLY A 125 -6.47 -7.87 19.23
CA GLY A 125 -7.55 -6.91 18.96
C GLY A 125 -7.11 -5.75 18.07
N ASN A 126 -5.97 -5.87 17.39
CA ASN A 126 -5.48 -4.85 16.48
C ASN A 126 -6.35 -4.74 15.22
N SER A 127 -6.25 -3.59 14.57
CA SER A 127 -6.91 -3.32 13.29
C SER A 127 -6.05 -2.41 12.42
N ARG A 128 -6.53 -2.11 11.22
CA ARG A 128 -5.93 -1.11 10.33
C ARG A 128 -7.00 -0.16 9.81
N TRP A 129 -6.60 1.02 9.36
CA TRP A 129 -7.48 2.03 8.80
C TRP A 129 -6.74 2.98 7.87
N ASP A 130 -7.46 3.73 7.04
CA ASP A 130 -6.84 4.62 6.05
C ASP A 130 -7.69 5.86 5.83
N LEU A 131 -7.09 7.03 6.01
CA LEU A 131 -7.79 8.31 5.96
C LEU A 131 -8.19 8.71 4.53
N ILE A 132 -7.50 8.21 3.49
CA ILE A 132 -7.77 8.67 2.11
C ILE A 132 -9.20 8.38 1.65
N ASP A 133 -9.74 7.19 1.96
CA ASP A 133 -11.09 6.83 1.54
C ASP A 133 -12.15 7.51 2.42
N ILE A 134 -11.80 7.95 3.63
CA ILE A 134 -12.65 8.80 4.48
C ILE A 134 -12.76 10.20 3.88
N VAL A 135 -11.63 10.78 3.48
CA VAL A 135 -11.55 12.08 2.80
C VAL A 135 -12.37 12.06 1.52
N ARG A 136 -12.21 11.02 0.69
CA ARG A 136 -13.04 10.82 -0.51
C ARG A 136 -14.52 10.73 -0.18
N THR A 137 -14.89 10.04 0.91
CA THR A 137 -16.29 9.89 1.30
C THR A 137 -16.88 11.21 1.82
N ALA A 138 -16.14 11.96 2.61
CA ALA A 138 -16.52 13.30 3.06
C ALA A 138 -16.73 14.22 1.84
N TYR A 139 -15.77 14.27 0.92
CA TYR A 139 -15.91 15.04 -0.33
C TYR A 139 -17.14 14.62 -1.15
N ALA A 140 -17.33 13.32 -1.36
CA ALA A 140 -18.40 12.81 -2.21
C ALA A 140 -19.78 13.02 -1.58
N LEU A 141 -19.94 12.74 -0.29
CA LEU A 141 -21.25 12.63 0.36
C LEU A 141 -21.56 13.78 1.31
N ARG A 142 -20.58 14.30 2.05
CA ARG A 142 -20.79 15.31 3.10
C ARG A 142 -19.70 16.39 3.06
N PRO A 143 -19.60 17.14 1.94
CA PRO A 143 -18.50 18.08 1.73
C PRO A 143 -18.57 19.32 2.63
N GLU A 144 -19.72 19.57 3.27
CA GLU A 144 -19.99 20.80 4.01
C GLU A 144 -19.03 20.96 5.20
N GLY A 145 -18.43 22.16 5.33
CA GLY A 145 -17.56 22.52 6.45
C GLY A 145 -16.08 22.18 6.27
N ILE A 146 -15.68 21.64 5.12
CA ILE A 146 -14.29 21.38 4.71
C ILE A 146 -14.04 22.12 3.39
N GLU A 147 -12.91 22.80 3.30
CA GLU A 147 -12.46 23.46 2.08
C GLU A 147 -11.76 22.45 1.16
N TRP A 148 -12.20 22.37 -0.09
CA TRP A 148 -11.72 21.40 -1.06
C TRP A 148 -10.87 22.11 -2.13
N PRO A 149 -9.53 22.04 -2.06
CA PRO A 149 -8.65 22.77 -2.96
C PRO A 149 -8.79 22.28 -4.40
N GLN A 150 -8.68 23.21 -5.34
CA GLN A 150 -8.63 22.89 -6.77
C GLN A 150 -7.21 22.98 -7.32
N GLN A 151 -6.90 22.10 -8.25
CA GLN A 151 -5.69 22.11 -9.06
C GLN A 151 -6.10 21.77 -10.50
N ASP A 152 -5.72 22.61 -11.46
CA ASP A 152 -6.05 22.45 -12.88
C ASP A 152 -7.55 22.24 -13.14
N GLY A 153 -8.40 22.99 -12.42
CA GLY A 153 -9.86 22.93 -12.50
C GLY A 153 -10.50 21.67 -11.89
N ARG A 154 -9.74 20.86 -11.14
CA ARG A 154 -10.22 19.63 -10.47
C ARG A 154 -9.92 19.67 -8.98
N THR A 155 -10.79 19.08 -8.17
CA THR A 155 -10.53 18.92 -6.74
C THR A 155 -9.31 18.02 -6.52
N SER A 156 -8.38 18.48 -5.69
CA SER A 156 -7.20 17.72 -5.29
C SER A 156 -7.38 17.18 -3.87
N LEU A 157 -7.11 15.89 -3.70
CA LEU A 157 -7.07 15.23 -2.39
C LEU A 157 -5.63 14.94 -1.97
N ARG A 158 -4.67 15.76 -2.38
CA ARG A 158 -3.29 15.68 -1.86
C ARG A 158 -3.27 16.28 -0.47
N LEU A 159 -2.62 15.60 0.48
CA LEU A 159 -2.61 15.99 1.89
C LEU A 159 -2.11 17.43 2.06
N GLU A 160 -0.98 17.79 1.44
CA GLU A 160 -0.41 19.15 1.43
C GLU A 160 -1.45 20.22 1.05
N LEU A 161 -2.16 20.03 -0.06
CA LEU A 161 -3.14 21.00 -0.55
C LEU A 161 -4.36 21.08 0.37
N LEU A 162 -4.84 19.94 0.88
CA LEU A 162 -5.97 19.89 1.81
C LEU A 162 -5.63 20.59 3.12
N SER A 163 -4.45 20.31 3.68
CA SER A 163 -3.98 20.93 4.92
C SER A 163 -3.93 22.45 4.77
N LYS A 164 -3.28 22.92 3.70
CA LYS A 164 -3.17 24.35 3.40
C LYS A 164 -4.53 25.03 3.24
N ALA A 165 -5.46 24.41 2.51
CA ALA A 165 -6.80 24.98 2.28
C ALA A 165 -7.64 25.07 3.57
N ASN A 166 -7.38 24.21 4.55
CA ASN A 166 -8.13 24.14 5.80
C ASN A 166 -7.39 24.75 7.00
N GLY A 167 -6.28 25.48 6.77
CA GLY A 167 -5.50 26.12 7.83
C GLY A 167 -4.83 25.15 8.79
N ILE A 168 -4.53 23.93 8.33
CA ILE A 168 -3.77 22.93 9.08
C ILE A 168 -2.29 23.19 8.84
N ASP A 169 -1.53 23.31 9.92
CA ASP A 169 -0.07 23.41 9.83
C ASP A 169 0.51 22.10 9.26
N HIS A 170 1.33 22.25 8.23
CA HIS A 170 1.89 21.15 7.45
C HIS A 170 3.35 21.49 7.15
N GLY A 171 4.13 21.71 8.21
CA GLY A 171 5.55 22.12 8.26
C GLY A 171 6.33 22.03 6.95
N HIS A 172 7.28 21.09 6.86
CA HIS A 172 7.85 20.68 5.57
C HIS A 172 7.02 19.52 5.03
N ALA A 173 6.47 19.66 3.83
CA ALA A 173 5.81 18.54 3.13
C ALA A 173 6.85 17.46 2.80
N HIS A 174 6.45 16.18 2.84
CA HIS A 174 7.36 15.04 2.62
C HIS A 174 8.46 14.90 3.68
N GLU A 175 8.16 15.40 4.89
CA GLU A 175 8.79 14.93 6.12
C GLU A 175 7.76 14.03 6.82
N ALA A 176 8.06 12.75 6.98
CA ALA A 176 7.11 11.74 7.47
C ALA A 176 6.34 12.17 8.74
N LEU A 177 6.99 12.87 9.69
CA LEU A 177 6.32 13.31 10.93
C LEU A 177 5.34 14.46 10.70
N SER A 178 5.66 15.38 9.78
CA SER A 178 4.79 16.46 9.34
C SER A 178 3.53 15.88 8.69
N ASP A 179 3.70 14.89 7.80
CA ASP A 179 2.60 14.20 7.13
C ASP A 179 1.73 13.40 8.11
N VAL A 180 2.32 12.77 9.14
CA VAL A 180 1.57 12.13 10.24
C VAL A 180 0.73 13.15 11.01
N ARG A 181 1.31 14.30 11.41
CA ARG A 181 0.58 15.35 12.15
C ARG A 181 -0.54 15.97 11.31
N ALA A 182 -0.28 16.24 10.02
CA ALA A 182 -1.28 16.72 9.07
C ALA A 182 -2.43 15.72 8.89
N THR A 183 -2.12 14.42 8.81
CA THR A 183 -3.11 13.33 8.74
C THR A 183 -4.01 13.32 9.98
N ILE A 184 -3.44 13.40 11.19
CA ILE A 184 -4.22 13.46 12.44
C ILE A 184 -5.10 14.72 12.47
N ALA A 185 -4.56 15.88 12.09
CA ALA A 185 -5.30 17.13 12.07
C ALA A 185 -6.49 17.09 11.08
N LEU A 186 -6.29 16.49 9.90
CA LEU A 186 -7.36 16.28 8.93
C LEU A 186 -8.43 15.30 9.46
N ALA A 187 -8.01 14.23 10.15
CA ALA A 187 -8.94 13.32 10.83
C ALA A 187 -9.77 14.05 11.90
N ARG A 188 -9.14 14.91 12.71
CA ARG A 188 -9.83 15.78 13.70
C ARG A 188 -10.83 16.71 13.01
N LEU A 189 -10.45 17.35 11.90
CA LEU A 189 -11.33 18.22 11.12
C LEU A 189 -12.56 17.46 10.62
N ILE A 190 -12.38 16.29 10.00
CA ILE A 190 -13.49 15.47 9.51
C ILE A 190 -14.39 15.03 10.67
N ARG A 191 -13.81 14.61 11.79
CA ARG A 191 -14.57 14.23 12.99
C ARG A 191 -15.39 15.41 13.54
N GLN A 192 -14.82 16.62 13.54
CA GLN A 192 -15.51 17.82 14.01
C GLN A 192 -16.67 18.23 13.09
N LYS A 193 -16.44 18.24 11.77
CA LYS A 193 -17.42 18.73 10.79
C LYS A 193 -18.47 17.68 10.43
N GLN A 194 -18.08 16.41 10.42
CA GLN A 194 -18.90 15.28 9.97
C GLN A 194 -18.79 14.08 10.94
N PRO A 195 -19.17 14.23 12.23
CA PRO A 195 -18.94 13.21 13.26
C PRO A 195 -19.60 11.87 12.96
N LYS A 196 -20.86 11.87 12.50
CA LYS A 196 -21.58 10.64 12.14
C LYS A 196 -20.91 9.87 10.99
N LEU A 197 -20.33 10.59 10.02
CA LEU A 197 -19.60 9.98 8.91
C LEU A 197 -18.30 9.37 9.42
N TYR A 198 -17.55 10.11 10.25
CA TYR A 198 -16.32 9.62 10.86
C TYR A 198 -16.56 8.33 11.66
N ASP A 199 -17.54 8.33 12.57
CA ASP A 199 -17.86 7.19 13.43
C ASP A 199 -18.28 5.96 12.62
N TRP A 200 -19.11 6.15 11.59
CA TRP A 200 -19.53 5.08 10.70
C TRP A 200 -18.35 4.46 9.95
N LEU A 201 -17.50 5.30 9.35
CA LEU A 201 -16.34 4.83 8.59
C LEU A 201 -15.27 4.21 9.47
N PHE A 202 -15.15 4.66 10.72
CA PHE A 202 -14.27 4.03 11.69
C PHE A 202 -14.75 2.60 12.00
N GLN A 203 -16.05 2.35 12.12
CA GLN A 203 -16.59 1.00 12.29
C GLN A 203 -16.30 0.09 11.08
N LEU A 204 -16.33 0.62 9.86
CA LEU A 204 -16.04 -0.12 8.63
C LEU A 204 -14.57 -0.57 8.49
N ARG A 205 -13.68 -0.21 9.43
CA ARG A 205 -12.36 -0.84 9.54
C ARG A 205 -12.44 -2.34 9.88
N SER A 206 -13.55 -2.77 10.47
CA SER A 206 -13.83 -4.18 10.75
C SER A 206 -14.46 -4.86 9.54
N LYS A 207 -13.84 -5.96 9.08
CA LYS A 207 -14.41 -6.79 8.01
C LYS A 207 -15.82 -7.28 8.33
N HIS A 208 -16.16 -7.52 9.59
CA HIS A 208 -17.51 -7.93 9.98
C HIS A 208 -18.53 -6.81 9.75
N LYS A 209 -18.15 -5.56 10.06
CA LYS A 209 -19.01 -4.38 9.80
C LYS A 209 -19.20 -4.12 8.32
N VAL A 210 -18.17 -4.34 7.51
CA VAL A 210 -18.28 -4.32 6.04
C VAL A 210 -19.26 -5.40 5.56
N MET A 211 -19.12 -6.64 6.03
CA MET A 211 -20.00 -7.76 5.68
C MET A 211 -21.47 -7.51 6.01
N GLU A 212 -21.76 -6.85 7.14
CA GLU A 212 -23.12 -6.49 7.52
C GLU A 212 -23.84 -5.64 6.44
N GLN A 213 -23.08 -4.83 5.68
CA GLN A 213 -23.59 -3.95 4.62
C GLN A 213 -23.79 -4.65 3.27
N ILE A 214 -23.25 -5.85 3.10
CA ILE A 214 -23.23 -6.53 1.79
C ILE A 214 -24.41 -7.50 1.71
N ARG A 215 -25.21 -7.36 0.66
CA ARG A 215 -26.19 -8.35 0.22
C ARG A 215 -25.98 -8.57 -1.28
N LEU A 216 -25.86 -9.83 -1.69
CA LEU A 216 -25.72 -10.15 -3.10
C LEU A 216 -26.95 -9.68 -3.87
N LEU A 217 -26.72 -9.17 -5.07
CA LEU A 217 -27.72 -8.64 -5.98
C LEU A 217 -28.54 -7.46 -5.43
N GLN A 218 -28.04 -6.78 -4.39
CA GLN A 218 -28.62 -5.53 -3.90
C GLN A 218 -27.62 -4.38 -4.11
N PRO A 219 -27.98 -3.34 -4.89
CA PRO A 219 -27.08 -2.22 -5.12
C PRO A 219 -26.67 -1.49 -3.83
N LEU A 220 -25.42 -1.06 -3.78
CA LEU A 220 -24.86 -0.28 -2.68
C LEU A 220 -23.93 0.82 -3.20
N VAL A 221 -23.68 1.82 -2.38
CA VAL A 221 -22.70 2.87 -2.64
C VAL A 221 -21.31 2.36 -2.28
N HIS A 222 -20.35 2.57 -3.16
CA HIS A 222 -18.93 2.29 -2.91
C HIS A 222 -18.09 3.53 -3.24
N ILE A 223 -17.22 3.93 -2.31
CA ILE A 223 -16.21 4.98 -2.54
C ILE A 223 -14.85 4.31 -2.74
N SER A 224 -14.13 4.70 -3.79
CA SER A 224 -12.83 4.11 -4.10
C SER A 224 -12.05 4.99 -5.08
N GLY A 225 -10.73 5.08 -4.85
CA GLY A 225 -9.80 5.74 -5.78
C GLY A 225 -9.74 5.15 -7.20
N ARG A 226 -10.30 3.95 -7.42
CA ARG A 226 -10.48 3.36 -8.77
C ARG A 226 -11.60 4.02 -9.59
N PHE A 227 -12.52 4.73 -8.95
CA PHE A 227 -13.47 5.59 -9.66
C PHE A 227 -12.80 6.94 -9.89
N SER A 228 -13.03 7.54 -11.06
CA SER A 228 -12.36 8.78 -11.44
C SER A 228 -12.71 9.94 -10.49
N ALA A 229 -11.80 10.91 -10.39
CA ALA A 229 -12.07 12.17 -9.67
C ALA A 229 -13.29 12.90 -10.24
N ALA A 230 -13.52 12.80 -11.56
CA ALA A 230 -14.71 13.35 -12.22
C ALA A 230 -16.03 12.72 -11.73
N ARG A 231 -15.99 11.48 -11.23
CA ARG A 231 -17.11 10.80 -10.56
C ARG A 231 -17.10 10.99 -9.04
N ASN A 232 -16.29 11.91 -8.52
CA ASN A 232 -16.11 12.13 -7.08
C ASN A 232 -15.72 10.86 -6.33
N TYR A 233 -15.00 9.94 -6.99
CA TYR A 233 -14.62 8.64 -6.44
C TYR A 233 -15.80 7.73 -6.02
N LEU A 234 -17.02 8.02 -6.49
CA LEU A 234 -18.24 7.31 -6.12
C LEU A 234 -18.73 6.39 -7.24
N GLY A 235 -19.13 5.18 -6.88
CA GLY A 235 -19.89 4.28 -7.72
C GLY A 235 -21.06 3.64 -6.99
N VAL A 236 -22.19 3.52 -7.67
CA VAL A 236 -23.25 2.57 -7.27
C VAL A 236 -22.92 1.23 -7.90
N VAL A 237 -22.72 0.22 -7.05
CA VAL A 237 -22.24 -1.10 -7.47
C VAL A 237 -23.22 -2.20 -7.09
N LEU A 238 -23.30 -3.25 -7.89
CA LEU A 238 -24.07 -4.46 -7.62
C LEU A 238 -23.12 -5.59 -7.17
N PRO A 239 -23.18 -6.05 -5.92
CA PRO A 239 -22.49 -7.27 -5.47
C PRO A 239 -22.98 -8.49 -6.24
N LEU A 240 -22.10 -9.12 -7.03
CA LEU A 240 -22.47 -10.27 -7.87
C LEU A 240 -22.21 -11.60 -7.15
N ALA A 241 -20.97 -11.80 -6.71
CA ALA A 241 -20.52 -13.05 -6.10
C ALA A 241 -19.26 -12.82 -5.25
N TRP A 242 -18.99 -13.75 -4.34
CA TRP A 242 -17.67 -13.86 -3.72
C TRP A 242 -16.66 -14.40 -4.71
N HIS A 243 -15.42 -13.91 -4.66
CA HIS A 243 -14.35 -14.38 -5.51
C HIS A 243 -14.05 -15.87 -5.25
N PRO A 244 -13.87 -16.71 -6.29
CA PRO A 244 -13.75 -18.17 -6.12
C PRO A 244 -12.54 -18.60 -5.28
N ARG A 245 -11.43 -17.88 -5.38
CA ARG A 245 -10.17 -18.16 -4.66
C ARG A 245 -9.88 -17.24 -3.48
N ASN A 246 -10.15 -15.93 -3.60
CA ASN A 246 -9.87 -14.96 -2.54
C ASN A 246 -11.11 -14.70 -1.67
N ARG A 247 -11.19 -15.36 -0.51
CA ARG A 247 -12.31 -15.21 0.44
C ARG A 247 -12.58 -13.78 0.94
N ASN A 248 -11.63 -12.87 0.78
CA ASN A 248 -11.78 -11.47 1.18
C ASN A 248 -12.17 -10.55 0.02
N ALA A 249 -12.37 -11.07 -1.19
CA ALA A 249 -12.74 -10.28 -2.36
C ALA A 249 -14.18 -10.53 -2.78
N LEU A 250 -14.93 -9.46 -2.93
CA LEU A 250 -16.27 -9.43 -3.50
C LEU A 250 -16.20 -8.93 -4.94
N ILE A 251 -16.78 -9.67 -5.87
CA ILE A 251 -16.93 -9.25 -7.26
C ILE A 251 -18.17 -8.34 -7.33
N VAL A 252 -17.97 -7.10 -7.77
CA VAL A 252 -19.06 -6.13 -7.95
C VAL A 252 -19.12 -5.65 -9.39
N CYS A 253 -20.31 -5.32 -9.87
CA CYS A 253 -20.53 -4.63 -11.13
C CYS A 253 -20.72 -3.13 -10.90
N ASP A 254 -20.02 -2.27 -11.64
CA ASP A 254 -20.23 -0.82 -11.64
C ASP A 254 -21.46 -0.47 -12.51
N LEU A 255 -22.57 -0.13 -11.87
CA LEU A 255 -23.86 0.09 -12.55
C LEU A 255 -23.88 1.36 -13.40
N HIS A 256 -22.87 2.23 -13.28
CA HIS A 256 -22.73 3.40 -14.15
C HIS A 256 -22.28 3.03 -15.56
N GLN A 257 -21.59 1.90 -15.70
CA GLN A 257 -21.10 1.42 -16.99
C GLN A 257 -22.14 0.54 -17.68
N GLU A 258 -21.92 0.28 -18.96
CA GLU A 258 -22.79 -0.61 -19.72
C GLU A 258 -22.58 -2.07 -19.30
N THR A 259 -23.67 -2.75 -18.96
CA THR A 259 -23.65 -4.11 -18.40
C THR A 259 -23.83 -5.19 -19.46
N LEU A 260 -24.18 -4.79 -20.68
CA LEU A 260 -24.46 -5.68 -21.81
C LEU A 260 -23.28 -6.61 -22.18
N PRO A 261 -22.00 -6.19 -22.10
CA PRO A 261 -20.88 -7.10 -22.32
C PRO A 261 -20.90 -8.32 -21.39
N LEU A 262 -21.31 -8.17 -20.12
CA LEU A 262 -21.41 -9.31 -19.19
C LEU A 262 -22.43 -10.36 -19.65
N LEU A 263 -23.46 -9.94 -20.37
CA LEU A 263 -24.50 -10.82 -20.89
C LEU A 263 -24.07 -11.46 -22.21
N ARG A 264 -23.53 -10.67 -23.14
CA ARG A 264 -23.28 -11.11 -24.53
C ARG A 264 -21.94 -11.77 -24.77
N GLU A 265 -20.88 -11.33 -24.09
CA GLU A 265 -19.52 -11.78 -24.38
C GLU A 265 -19.19 -13.09 -23.67
N SER A 266 -18.22 -13.84 -24.21
CA SER A 266 -17.69 -15.05 -23.55
C SER A 266 -16.83 -14.69 -22.34
N ALA A 267 -16.60 -15.66 -21.45
CA ALA A 267 -15.78 -15.44 -20.26
C ALA A 267 -14.32 -15.14 -20.61
N GLU A 268 -13.80 -15.72 -21.69
CA GLU A 268 -12.45 -15.52 -22.21
C GLU A 268 -12.26 -14.07 -22.68
N VAL A 269 -13.20 -13.54 -23.48
CA VAL A 269 -13.18 -12.15 -23.97
C VAL A 269 -13.26 -11.17 -22.80
N LEU A 270 -14.16 -11.43 -21.84
CA LEU A 270 -14.29 -10.61 -20.64
C LEU A 270 -13.02 -10.65 -19.79
N ARG A 271 -12.39 -11.83 -19.63
CA ARG A 271 -11.12 -11.96 -18.90
C ARG A 271 -10.03 -11.14 -19.58
N GLN A 272 -9.87 -11.27 -20.90
CA GLN A 272 -8.88 -10.51 -21.65
C GLN A 272 -9.11 -9.00 -21.48
N ARG A 273 -10.31 -8.50 -21.76
CA ARG A 273 -10.64 -7.06 -21.64
C ARG A 273 -10.49 -6.52 -20.21
N LEU A 274 -10.74 -7.33 -19.18
CA LEU A 274 -10.58 -6.92 -17.78
C LEU A 274 -9.11 -6.66 -17.42
N TYR A 275 -8.17 -7.34 -18.07
CA TYR A 275 -6.73 -7.23 -17.82
C TYR A 275 -5.99 -6.40 -18.89
N THR A 276 -6.66 -5.98 -19.97
CA THR A 276 -6.14 -5.00 -20.94
C THR A 276 -6.31 -3.58 -20.41
N ARG A 277 -5.32 -2.71 -20.62
CA ARG A 277 -5.46 -1.31 -20.22
C ARG A 277 -6.50 -0.61 -21.10
N HIS A 278 -7.21 0.37 -20.54
CA HIS A 278 -8.26 1.08 -21.28
C HIS A 278 -7.76 1.75 -22.58
N ASP A 279 -6.53 2.27 -22.58
CA ASP A 279 -5.89 2.89 -23.75
C ASP A 279 -5.43 1.87 -24.82
N GLU A 280 -5.50 0.58 -24.51
CA GLU A 280 -5.13 -0.53 -25.40
C GLU A 280 -6.36 -1.31 -25.90
N LEU A 281 -7.58 -0.97 -25.44
CA LEU A 281 -8.83 -1.55 -25.95
C LEU A 281 -9.06 -1.13 -27.40
N ALA A 282 -9.60 -2.04 -28.22
CA ALA A 282 -9.88 -1.72 -29.61
C ALA A 282 -11.04 -0.71 -29.75
N GLU A 283 -11.09 -0.01 -30.89
CA GLU A 283 -12.15 0.97 -31.15
C GLU A 283 -13.54 0.32 -31.07
N GLY A 284 -14.40 0.85 -30.18
CA GLY A 284 -15.74 0.32 -29.92
C GLY A 284 -15.81 -0.77 -28.83
N GLU A 285 -14.68 -1.25 -28.30
CA GLU A 285 -14.68 -2.15 -27.15
C GLU A 285 -14.91 -1.38 -25.85
N LEU A 286 -15.91 -1.82 -25.08
CA LEU A 286 -16.19 -1.26 -23.77
C LEU A 286 -15.39 -1.99 -22.68
N PRO A 287 -14.90 -1.28 -21.67
CA PRO A 287 -14.29 -1.91 -20.50
C PRO A 287 -15.30 -2.82 -19.81
N VAL A 288 -14.80 -3.90 -19.21
CA VAL A 288 -15.64 -4.81 -18.42
C VAL A 288 -16.06 -4.11 -17.13
N PRO A 289 -17.36 -3.99 -16.82
CA PRO A 289 -17.85 -3.19 -15.70
C PRO A 289 -17.69 -3.93 -14.37
N LEU A 290 -16.61 -4.70 -14.19
CA LEU A 290 -16.33 -5.48 -12.99
C LEU A 290 -15.20 -4.87 -12.18
N LYS A 291 -15.33 -4.99 -10.87
CA LYS A 291 -14.32 -4.56 -9.89
C LYS A 291 -14.32 -5.52 -8.71
N LEU A 292 -13.15 -5.70 -8.10
CA LEU A 292 -13.04 -6.34 -6.79
C LEU A 292 -13.14 -5.31 -5.65
N VAL A 293 -13.93 -5.65 -4.63
CA VAL A 293 -13.99 -4.97 -3.33
C VAL A 293 -13.37 -5.89 -2.29
N GLN A 294 -12.24 -5.49 -1.71
CA GLN A 294 -11.50 -6.28 -0.73
C GLN A 294 -11.95 -5.90 0.68
N ILE A 295 -12.71 -6.77 1.35
CA ILE A 295 -13.34 -6.48 2.66
C ILE A 295 -12.34 -6.32 3.81
N ASN A 296 -11.10 -6.78 3.63
CA ASN A 296 -10.01 -6.65 4.59
C ASN A 296 -9.11 -5.42 4.34
N ARG A 297 -9.50 -4.54 3.42
CA ARG A 297 -8.82 -3.26 3.13
C ARG A 297 -9.75 -2.07 3.36
N CYS A 298 -10.52 -2.12 4.45
CA CYS A 298 -11.42 -1.06 4.93
C CYS A 298 -12.25 -0.38 3.82
N PRO A 299 -12.91 -1.15 2.92
CA PRO A 299 -13.61 -0.54 1.81
C PRO A 299 -14.82 0.24 2.32
N VAL A 300 -15.03 1.43 1.77
CA VAL A 300 -16.22 2.22 2.05
C VAL A 300 -17.38 1.64 1.28
N VAL A 301 -18.34 1.06 2.00
CA VAL A 301 -19.61 0.57 1.48
C VAL A 301 -20.76 1.13 2.31
N ALA A 302 -21.86 1.51 1.66
CA ALA A 302 -23.02 2.06 2.34
C ALA A 302 -24.32 1.76 1.57
N PRO A 303 -25.48 1.69 2.24
CA PRO A 303 -26.76 1.55 1.56
C PRO A 303 -27.06 2.78 0.70
N LEU A 304 -27.88 2.63 -0.35
CA LEU A 304 -28.26 3.75 -1.23
C LEU A 304 -28.92 4.93 -0.48
N SER A 305 -29.55 4.66 0.66
CA SER A 305 -30.23 5.68 1.49
C SER A 305 -29.29 6.79 2.01
N VAL A 306 -27.96 6.59 1.97
CA VAL A 306 -27.02 7.66 2.32
C VAL A 306 -26.98 8.80 1.30
N LEU A 307 -27.42 8.54 0.06
CA LEU A 307 -27.52 9.51 -1.03
C LEU A 307 -28.78 10.35 -0.87
N ARG A 308 -28.65 11.52 -0.27
CA ARG A 308 -29.76 12.48 -0.15
C ARG A 308 -30.12 13.03 -1.53
N PRO A 309 -31.34 13.53 -1.77
CA PRO A 309 -31.72 14.14 -3.05
C PRO A 309 -30.74 15.23 -3.52
N VAL A 310 -30.24 16.06 -2.60
CA VAL A 310 -29.22 17.09 -2.89
C VAL A 310 -27.88 16.49 -3.33
N ASP A 311 -27.49 15.34 -2.77
CA ASP A 311 -26.28 14.62 -3.17
C ASP A 311 -26.47 14.01 -4.57
N GLN A 312 -27.63 13.40 -4.82
CA GLN A 312 -27.96 12.83 -6.12
C GLN A 312 -27.91 13.89 -7.23
N GLN A 313 -28.49 15.07 -6.98
CA GLN A 313 -28.44 16.18 -7.91
C GLN A 313 -27.01 16.71 -8.11
N ARG A 314 -26.26 16.98 -7.03
CA ARG A 314 -24.88 17.47 -7.10
C ARG A 314 -23.94 16.52 -7.82
N LEU A 315 -24.15 15.22 -7.66
CA LEU A 315 -23.33 14.16 -8.24
C LEU A 315 -23.84 13.69 -9.62
N GLY A 316 -24.98 14.21 -10.10
CA GLY A 316 -25.58 13.81 -11.37
C GLY A 316 -26.01 12.33 -11.42
N LEU A 317 -26.52 11.80 -10.31
CA LEU A 317 -26.90 10.39 -10.19
C LEU A 317 -28.36 10.18 -10.58
N ASP A 318 -28.60 9.31 -11.56
CA ASP A 318 -29.93 8.75 -11.83
C ASP A 318 -30.07 7.40 -11.12
N LEU A 319 -30.56 7.43 -9.88
CA LEU A 319 -30.73 6.21 -9.09
C LEU A 319 -31.78 5.26 -9.69
N THR A 320 -32.79 5.78 -10.38
CA THR A 320 -33.82 4.97 -11.03
C THR A 320 -33.20 4.13 -12.14
N LEU A 321 -32.37 4.74 -12.98
CA LEU A 321 -31.62 4.03 -14.02
C LEU A 321 -30.67 2.98 -13.43
N LEU A 322 -29.90 3.36 -12.40
CA LEU A 322 -28.92 2.47 -11.78
C LEU A 322 -29.60 1.26 -11.11
N GLN A 323 -30.74 1.48 -10.43
CA GLN A 323 -31.54 0.39 -9.84
C GLN A 323 -32.11 -0.53 -10.92
N SER A 324 -32.69 0.03 -12.00
CA SER A 324 -33.21 -0.75 -13.13
C SER A 324 -32.13 -1.63 -13.76
N ARG A 325 -30.92 -1.10 -13.99
CA ARG A 325 -29.77 -1.88 -14.46
C ARG A 325 -29.41 -3.02 -13.49
N GLY A 326 -29.45 -2.75 -12.19
CA GLY A 326 -29.19 -3.74 -11.15
C GLY A 326 -30.21 -4.87 -11.15
N GLU A 327 -31.50 -4.54 -11.25
CA GLU A 327 -32.60 -5.50 -11.33
C GLU A 327 -32.52 -6.35 -12.60
N GLN A 328 -32.22 -5.74 -13.75
CA GLN A 328 -32.02 -6.45 -15.01
C GLN A 328 -30.88 -7.49 -14.89
N LEU A 329 -29.73 -7.08 -14.36
CA LEU A 329 -28.61 -7.99 -14.13
C LEU A 329 -28.96 -9.11 -13.15
N ALA A 330 -29.65 -8.81 -12.06
CA ALA A 330 -30.09 -9.81 -11.08
C ALA A 330 -31.05 -10.84 -11.72
N ASN A 331 -32.01 -10.38 -12.53
CA ASN A 331 -32.95 -11.26 -13.25
C ASN A 331 -32.27 -12.12 -14.32
N GLN A 332 -31.11 -11.70 -14.82
CA GLN A 332 -30.33 -12.41 -15.84
C GLN A 332 -29.14 -13.18 -15.26
N GLN A 333 -29.14 -13.47 -13.94
CA GLN A 333 -28.03 -14.14 -13.25
C GLN A 333 -27.51 -15.40 -13.95
N ALA A 334 -28.42 -16.25 -14.44
CA ALA A 334 -28.07 -17.48 -15.13
C ALA A 334 -27.20 -17.27 -16.39
N GLN A 335 -27.21 -16.07 -17.00
CA GLN A 335 -26.45 -15.76 -18.21
C GLN A 335 -25.00 -15.36 -17.95
N TRP A 336 -24.66 -14.90 -16.73
CA TRP A 336 -23.34 -14.36 -16.43
C TRP A 336 -22.64 -15.01 -15.24
N GLN A 337 -23.37 -15.72 -14.36
CA GLN A 337 -22.80 -16.23 -13.11
C GLN A 337 -21.62 -17.19 -13.33
N GLU A 338 -21.74 -18.15 -14.23
CA GLU A 338 -20.69 -19.13 -14.52
C GLU A 338 -19.44 -18.47 -15.14
N LYS A 339 -19.61 -17.35 -15.84
CA LYS A 339 -18.49 -16.60 -16.43
C LYS A 339 -17.55 -16.07 -15.36
N LEU A 340 -18.04 -15.75 -14.16
CA LEU A 340 -17.22 -15.17 -13.09
C LEU A 340 -16.14 -16.12 -12.59
N GLU A 341 -16.43 -17.42 -12.52
CA GLU A 341 -15.44 -18.42 -12.08
C GLU A 341 -14.28 -18.52 -13.08
N HIS A 342 -14.59 -18.45 -14.39
CA HIS A 342 -13.60 -18.44 -15.44
C HIS A 342 -12.80 -17.11 -15.48
N ILE A 343 -13.50 -15.96 -15.40
CA ILE A 343 -12.85 -14.63 -15.39
C ILE A 343 -11.86 -14.49 -14.24
N TYR A 344 -12.21 -15.00 -13.05
CA TYR A 344 -11.38 -14.94 -11.84
C TYR A 344 -10.71 -16.28 -11.49
N GLY A 345 -10.48 -17.11 -12.53
CA GLY A 345 -9.77 -18.38 -12.44
C GLY A 345 -8.28 -18.21 -12.09
N LYS A 346 -7.48 -19.26 -12.31
CA LYS A 346 -6.04 -19.20 -11.99
C LYS A 346 -5.31 -18.24 -12.93
N ASP A 347 -4.56 -17.31 -12.36
CA ASP A 347 -3.67 -16.45 -13.14
C ASP A 347 -2.44 -17.21 -13.63
N GLU A 348 -2.02 -16.90 -14.85
CA GLU A 348 -0.88 -17.52 -15.54
C GLU A 348 0.38 -16.62 -15.52
N PHE A 349 0.43 -15.60 -14.67
CA PHE A 349 1.62 -14.75 -14.59
C PHE A 349 2.83 -15.56 -14.12
N ALA A 350 3.97 -15.36 -14.79
CA ALA A 350 5.23 -15.94 -14.37
C ALA A 350 5.57 -15.41 -12.96
N PRO A 351 5.79 -16.29 -11.97
CA PRO A 351 6.18 -15.85 -10.64
C PRO A 351 7.56 -15.18 -10.67
N SER A 352 7.81 -14.28 -9.72
CA SER A 352 9.17 -13.76 -9.54
C SER A 352 10.06 -14.86 -8.98
N GLU A 353 11.29 -14.99 -9.47
CA GLU A 353 12.28 -15.93 -8.93
C GLU A 353 12.94 -15.41 -7.64
N ASP A 354 12.82 -14.11 -7.33
CA ASP A 354 13.40 -13.51 -6.14
C ASP A 354 12.53 -13.80 -4.89
N PRO A 355 13.04 -14.55 -3.88
CA PRO A 355 12.25 -14.92 -2.70
C PRO A 355 11.75 -13.72 -1.88
N GLU A 356 12.42 -12.55 -1.95
CA GLU A 356 11.97 -11.31 -1.29
C GLU A 356 10.67 -10.78 -1.90
N GLN A 357 10.43 -11.12 -3.15
CA GLN A 357 9.29 -10.69 -3.94
C GLN A 357 8.15 -11.70 -3.93
N GLN A 358 8.33 -12.84 -3.25
CA GLN A 358 7.39 -13.97 -3.21
C GLN A 358 6.48 -13.98 -1.96
N LEU A 359 6.33 -12.85 -1.24
CA LEU A 359 5.46 -12.73 -0.06
C LEU A 359 4.05 -13.34 -0.26
N TYR A 360 3.46 -13.11 -1.45
CA TYR A 360 2.10 -13.55 -1.77
C TYR A 360 2.01 -14.89 -2.50
N GLU A 361 3.12 -15.60 -2.70
CA GLU A 361 3.14 -16.95 -3.31
C GLU A 361 2.69 -18.06 -2.34
N GLY A 362 2.58 -17.74 -1.04
CA GLY A 362 2.11 -18.69 -0.04
C GLY A 362 2.38 -18.20 1.39
N PHE A 363 1.52 -18.61 2.33
CA PHE A 363 1.73 -18.37 3.75
C PHE A 363 2.82 -19.29 4.30
N ILE A 364 3.69 -18.75 5.16
CA ILE A 364 4.67 -19.54 5.91
C ILE A 364 3.92 -20.45 6.90
N GLY A 365 4.24 -21.74 6.87
CA GLY A 365 3.65 -22.75 7.74
C GLY A 365 4.02 -22.57 9.21
N ASP A 366 3.24 -23.17 10.13
CA ASP A 366 3.42 -22.93 11.57
C ASP A 366 4.79 -23.40 12.12
N ARG A 367 5.38 -24.46 11.54
CA ARG A 367 6.72 -24.93 11.90
C ARG A 367 7.78 -23.87 11.56
N ASP A 368 7.76 -23.39 10.33
CA ASP A 368 8.67 -22.34 9.88
C ASP A 368 8.42 -21.01 10.58
N ARG A 369 7.17 -20.66 10.93
CA ARG A 369 6.89 -19.45 11.72
C ARG A 369 7.63 -19.47 13.06
N ARG A 370 7.69 -20.63 13.75
CA ARG A 370 8.46 -20.78 14.99
C ARG A 370 9.97 -20.69 14.75
N LEU A 371 10.46 -21.19 13.61
CA LEU A 371 11.87 -21.01 13.24
C LEU A 371 12.18 -19.53 12.96
N CYS A 372 11.30 -18.80 12.28
CA CYS A 372 11.44 -17.35 12.09
C CYS A 372 11.46 -16.58 13.41
N GLU A 373 10.63 -16.97 14.39
CA GLU A 373 10.70 -16.42 15.76
C GLU A 373 12.06 -16.70 16.41
N GLN A 374 12.63 -17.89 16.25
CA GLN A 374 13.97 -18.22 16.74
C GLN A 374 15.06 -17.41 16.05
N VAL A 375 15.00 -17.22 14.72
CA VAL A 375 15.93 -16.35 13.98
C VAL A 375 15.98 -14.96 14.60
N ARG A 376 14.84 -14.38 14.99
CA ARG A 376 14.78 -13.05 15.60
C ARG A 376 15.23 -13.01 17.06
N ALA A 377 15.18 -14.13 17.77
CA ALA A 377 15.51 -14.21 19.19
C ALA A 377 16.99 -14.55 19.47
N LEU A 378 17.70 -15.10 18.49
CA LEU A 378 19.12 -15.42 18.61
C LEU A 378 20.00 -14.18 18.42
N GLU A 379 21.16 -14.20 19.06
CA GLU A 379 22.21 -13.23 18.79
C GLU A 379 22.77 -13.40 17.37
N PRO A 380 23.12 -12.32 16.66
CA PRO A 380 23.58 -12.40 15.26
C PRO A 380 24.70 -13.42 15.01
N ALA A 381 25.67 -13.52 15.92
CA ALA A 381 26.79 -14.46 15.82
C ALA A 381 26.36 -15.95 15.85
N GLN A 382 25.18 -16.25 16.40
CA GLN A 382 24.66 -17.62 16.47
C GLN A 382 23.90 -18.01 15.20
N LEU A 383 23.45 -17.04 14.40
CA LEU A 383 22.67 -17.31 13.17
C LEU A 383 23.47 -18.12 12.13
N SER A 384 24.80 -17.93 12.08
CA SER A 384 25.71 -18.66 11.18
C SER A 384 25.95 -20.12 11.57
N HIS A 385 25.70 -20.48 12.84
CA HIS A 385 25.95 -21.81 13.39
C HIS A 385 24.67 -22.66 13.50
N GLY A 386 23.50 -22.04 13.31
CA GLY A 386 22.21 -22.72 13.38
C GLY A 386 21.98 -23.68 12.21
N GLN A 387 21.55 -24.90 12.50
CA GLN A 387 20.99 -25.81 11.48
C GLN A 387 19.52 -25.45 11.26
N TRP A 388 19.26 -24.62 10.26
CA TRP A 388 17.91 -24.16 9.91
C TRP A 388 17.24 -25.16 8.97
N MET A 389 16.35 -25.99 9.51
CA MET A 389 15.58 -26.97 8.73
C MET A 389 14.25 -26.37 8.26
N PHE A 390 14.29 -25.35 7.41
CA PHE A 390 13.07 -24.75 6.85
C PHE A 390 12.35 -25.71 5.88
N ASP A 391 11.03 -25.76 5.94
CA ASP A 391 10.22 -26.47 4.94
C ASP A 391 9.98 -25.59 3.69
N ASP A 392 9.80 -24.28 3.91
CA ASP A 392 9.59 -23.30 2.87
C ASP A 392 10.90 -22.96 2.14
N PRO A 393 10.98 -23.17 0.81
CA PRO A 393 12.22 -22.99 0.05
C PRO A 393 12.68 -21.54 -0.04
N ARG A 394 11.85 -20.56 0.33
CA ARG A 394 12.19 -19.14 0.31
C ARG A 394 13.10 -18.76 1.47
N LEU A 395 12.92 -19.39 2.63
CA LEU A 395 13.54 -18.98 3.89
C LEU A 395 15.06 -19.14 3.96
N PRO A 396 15.70 -20.19 3.40
CA PRO A 396 17.15 -20.31 3.40
C PRO A 396 17.85 -19.12 2.73
N GLU A 397 17.35 -18.69 1.57
CA GLU A 397 17.92 -17.54 0.86
C GLU A 397 17.61 -16.22 1.56
N LEU A 398 16.40 -16.05 2.09
CA LEU A 398 16.06 -14.88 2.91
C LEU A 398 16.95 -14.77 4.14
N LEU A 399 17.30 -15.88 4.79
CA LEU A 399 18.14 -15.87 5.98
C LEU A 399 19.56 -15.44 5.65
N PHE A 400 20.11 -15.94 4.53
CA PHE A 400 21.41 -15.52 4.05
C PHE A 400 21.44 -14.00 3.81
N ARG A 401 20.45 -13.46 3.08
CA ARG A 401 20.37 -12.02 2.79
C ARG A 401 20.12 -11.19 4.04
N TYR A 402 19.25 -11.64 4.94
CA TYR A 402 19.00 -10.98 6.22
C TYR A 402 20.29 -10.83 7.04
N ARG A 403 21.10 -11.90 7.15
CA ARG A 403 22.42 -11.83 7.80
C ARG A 403 23.37 -10.89 7.07
N ALA A 404 23.48 -11.02 5.76
CA ALA A 404 24.45 -10.25 4.98
C ALA A 404 24.19 -8.74 5.02
N ARG A 405 22.91 -8.31 5.02
CA ARG A 405 22.53 -6.90 5.10
C ARG A 405 22.67 -6.31 6.49
N ASN A 406 22.25 -7.05 7.52
CA ASN A 406 22.10 -6.51 8.87
C ASN A 406 23.31 -6.79 9.77
N PHE A 407 24.02 -7.88 9.52
CA PHE A 407 25.12 -8.39 10.35
C PHE A 407 26.28 -8.91 9.49
N PRO A 408 26.84 -8.09 8.57
CA PRO A 408 27.88 -8.50 7.63
C PRO A 408 29.15 -9.04 8.29
N GLU A 409 29.42 -8.63 9.53
CA GLU A 409 30.54 -9.13 10.36
C GLU A 409 30.40 -10.62 10.72
N THR A 410 29.20 -11.18 10.65
CA THR A 410 28.93 -12.59 10.95
C THR A 410 29.20 -13.51 9.77
N LEU A 411 29.51 -12.97 8.58
CA LEU A 411 29.72 -13.75 7.36
C LEU A 411 31.10 -14.43 7.37
N THR A 412 31.18 -15.66 6.84
CA THR A 412 32.45 -16.32 6.53
C THR A 412 33.12 -15.70 5.28
N GLY A 413 34.35 -16.11 4.98
CA GLY A 413 35.03 -15.68 3.74
C GLY A 413 34.26 -16.04 2.47
N GLU A 414 33.73 -17.26 2.40
CA GLU A 414 32.92 -17.75 1.28
C GLU A 414 31.57 -17.01 1.19
N GLU A 415 30.92 -16.78 2.34
CA GLU A 415 29.66 -16.03 2.39
C GLU A 415 29.85 -14.57 1.96
N ARG A 416 30.96 -13.93 2.32
CA ARG A 416 31.31 -12.58 1.84
C ARG A 416 31.49 -12.54 0.32
N GLN A 417 32.16 -13.54 -0.26
CA GLN A 417 32.32 -13.64 -1.72
C GLN A 417 30.97 -13.87 -2.42
N ARG A 418 30.13 -14.74 -1.86
CA ARG A 418 28.75 -14.95 -2.36
C ARG A 418 27.93 -13.66 -2.30
N TRP A 419 27.98 -12.94 -1.19
CA TRP A 419 27.27 -11.67 -1.03
C TRP A 419 27.79 -10.61 -2.00
N TYR A 420 29.11 -10.55 -2.20
CA TYR A 420 29.73 -9.67 -3.18
C TYR A 420 29.19 -9.92 -4.60
N GLY A 421 29.20 -11.18 -5.05
CA GLY A 421 28.67 -11.55 -6.37
C GLY A 421 27.17 -11.23 -6.51
N PHE A 422 26.40 -11.47 -5.45
CA PHE A 422 24.98 -11.12 -5.42
C PHE A 422 24.75 -9.60 -5.56
N CYS A 423 25.49 -8.76 -4.83
CA CYS A 423 25.39 -7.30 -4.95
C CYS A 423 25.77 -6.83 -6.37
N GLN A 424 26.83 -7.40 -6.93
CA GLN A 424 27.28 -7.09 -8.29
C GLN A 424 26.17 -7.36 -9.31
N GLN A 425 25.56 -8.54 -9.25
CA GLN A 425 24.45 -8.93 -10.12
C GLN A 425 23.22 -8.04 -9.89
N ARG A 426 22.82 -7.86 -8.63
CA ARG A 426 21.63 -7.10 -8.27
C ARG A 426 21.69 -5.63 -8.70
N LEU A 427 22.85 -4.99 -8.58
CA LEU A 427 23.05 -3.61 -9.00
C LEU A 427 23.23 -3.45 -10.52
N SER A 428 23.42 -4.54 -11.27
CA SER A 428 23.71 -4.48 -12.72
C SER A 428 22.57 -5.00 -13.59
N GLU A 429 21.79 -5.97 -13.11
CA GLU A 429 20.85 -6.76 -13.90
C GLU A 429 19.45 -6.72 -13.27
N PRO A 430 18.43 -6.13 -13.95
CA PRO A 430 17.08 -5.99 -13.40
C PRO A 430 16.40 -7.31 -12.98
N GLN A 431 16.76 -8.44 -13.61
CA GLN A 431 16.19 -9.75 -13.24
C GLN A 431 16.48 -10.18 -11.80
N TRP A 432 17.50 -9.61 -11.15
CA TRP A 432 17.84 -9.89 -9.74
C TRP A 432 17.01 -9.07 -8.74
N GLY A 433 16.01 -8.33 -9.24
CA GLY A 433 14.93 -7.80 -8.42
C GLY A 433 15.30 -6.59 -7.56
N ALA A 434 16.37 -5.88 -7.90
CA ALA A 434 16.70 -4.61 -7.26
C ALA A 434 15.60 -3.57 -7.46
N PRO A 435 15.46 -2.60 -6.54
CA PRO A 435 14.68 -1.39 -6.79
C PRO A 435 15.16 -0.64 -8.04
N ASN A 436 16.49 -0.55 -8.19
CA ASN A 436 17.13 0.18 -9.27
C ASN A 436 18.52 -0.42 -9.54
N THR A 437 18.93 -0.46 -10.81
CA THR A 437 20.32 -0.76 -11.19
C THR A 437 21.15 0.52 -11.22
N LEU A 438 22.48 0.41 -11.23
CA LEU A 438 23.37 1.57 -11.39
C LEU A 438 23.10 2.31 -12.72
N GLY A 439 22.88 1.57 -13.80
CA GLY A 439 22.57 2.13 -15.12
C GLY A 439 21.23 2.85 -15.15
N ASP A 440 20.19 2.24 -14.58
CA ASP A 440 18.86 2.83 -14.51
C ASP A 440 18.83 4.05 -13.57
N PHE A 441 19.58 4.01 -12.48
CA PHE A 441 19.77 5.16 -11.58
C PHE A 441 20.39 6.35 -12.30
N GLU A 442 21.51 6.17 -12.99
CA GLU A 442 22.18 7.30 -13.66
C GLU A 442 21.30 7.89 -14.76
N LYS A 443 20.57 7.05 -15.52
CA LYS A 443 19.60 7.51 -16.51
C LYS A 443 18.46 8.32 -15.87
N ALA A 444 17.84 7.79 -14.82
CA ALA A 444 16.75 8.48 -14.12
C ALA A 444 17.23 9.76 -13.43
N ARG A 445 18.47 9.80 -12.94
CA ARG A 445 19.09 10.96 -12.29
C ARG A 445 19.28 12.09 -13.28
N GLN A 446 19.76 11.79 -14.49
CA GLN A 446 19.90 12.78 -15.56
C GLN A 446 18.55 13.41 -15.93
N GLN A 447 17.50 12.60 -16.04
CA GLN A 447 16.13 13.10 -16.29
C GLN A 447 15.61 13.97 -15.14
N ALA A 448 15.84 13.54 -13.90
CA ALA A 448 15.40 14.27 -12.70
C ALA A 448 16.15 15.60 -12.50
N TRP A 449 17.38 15.72 -13.00
CA TRP A 449 18.25 16.89 -12.83
C TRP A 449 17.67 18.18 -13.39
N GLU A 450 17.01 18.11 -14.56
CA GLU A 450 16.48 19.28 -15.26
C GLU A 450 15.37 19.99 -14.46
N GLY A 451 14.53 19.22 -13.77
CA GLY A 451 13.43 19.72 -12.95
C GLY A 451 13.79 20.02 -11.49
N ALA A 452 14.98 19.62 -11.03
CA ALA A 452 15.40 19.79 -9.64
C ALA A 452 15.89 21.22 -9.36
N ASP A 453 15.47 21.76 -8.21
CA ASP A 453 16.01 22.99 -7.65
C ASP A 453 17.40 22.77 -7.04
N GLU A 454 17.99 23.81 -6.44
CA GLU A 454 19.34 23.72 -5.87
C GLU A 454 19.44 22.69 -4.73
N ALA A 455 18.43 22.61 -3.87
CA ALA A 455 18.39 21.63 -2.80
C ALA A 455 18.28 20.20 -3.33
N GLY A 456 17.39 19.98 -4.30
CA GLY A 456 17.22 18.70 -4.98
C GLY A 456 18.50 18.25 -5.71
N ARG A 457 19.20 19.17 -6.36
CA ARG A 457 20.49 18.86 -7.02
C ARG A 457 21.54 18.39 -6.03
N ARG A 458 21.65 19.01 -4.85
CA ARG A 458 22.55 18.53 -3.78
C ARG A 458 22.21 17.11 -3.33
N VAL A 459 20.93 16.78 -3.21
CA VAL A 459 20.48 15.42 -2.86
C VAL A 459 20.87 14.42 -3.96
N LEU A 460 20.65 14.77 -5.24
CA LEU A 460 21.03 13.92 -6.37
C LEU A 460 22.55 13.71 -6.48
N GLU A 461 23.35 14.75 -6.23
CA GLU A 461 24.82 14.65 -6.18
C GLU A 461 25.29 13.71 -5.06
N ALA A 462 24.68 13.81 -3.88
CA ALA A 462 24.99 12.94 -2.76
C ALA A 462 24.71 11.46 -3.08
N TRP A 463 23.57 11.16 -3.69
CA TRP A 463 23.23 9.81 -4.15
C TRP A 463 24.10 9.34 -5.32
N GLN A 464 24.51 10.25 -6.23
CA GLN A 464 25.46 9.91 -7.30
C GLN A 464 26.83 9.50 -6.74
N LEU A 465 27.33 10.21 -5.74
CA LEU A 465 28.59 9.85 -5.08
C LEU A 465 28.48 8.47 -4.42
N HIS A 466 27.36 8.19 -3.74
CA HIS A 466 27.10 6.88 -3.15
C HIS A 466 27.04 5.77 -4.22
N ALA A 467 26.33 6.00 -5.33
CA ALA A 467 26.26 5.06 -6.44
C ALA A 467 27.65 4.73 -7.02
N ARG A 468 28.54 5.73 -7.18
CA ARG A 468 29.93 5.52 -7.61
C ARG A 468 30.73 4.70 -6.60
N GLN A 469 30.56 4.95 -5.31
CA GLN A 469 31.22 4.15 -4.27
C GLN A 469 30.78 2.68 -4.31
N LEU A 470 29.50 2.40 -4.57
CA LEU A 470 29.01 1.04 -4.77
C LEU A 470 29.60 0.42 -6.05
N GLN A 471 29.64 1.18 -7.14
CA GLN A 471 30.23 0.74 -8.40
C GLN A 471 31.70 0.32 -8.21
N GLU A 472 32.50 1.14 -7.53
CA GLU A 472 33.90 0.84 -7.19
C GLU A 472 34.01 -0.36 -6.24
N ARG A 473 33.20 -0.38 -5.17
CA ARG A 473 33.21 -1.45 -4.15
C ARG A 473 32.94 -2.82 -4.77
N TYR A 474 32.01 -2.91 -5.72
CA TYR A 474 31.58 -4.16 -6.34
C TYR A 474 32.17 -4.40 -7.74
N SER A 475 33.13 -3.59 -8.17
CA SER A 475 33.81 -3.72 -9.47
C SER A 475 32.82 -3.85 -10.64
N ILE A 476 31.78 -3.01 -10.64
CA ILE A 476 30.74 -3.00 -11.68
C ILE A 476 31.21 -2.08 -12.82
N GLY A 477 31.28 -2.64 -14.03
CA GLY A 477 31.80 -1.98 -15.24
C GLY A 477 30.85 -0.97 -15.86
#